data_AF-A0A2V7YLA8-F1
#
_entry.id   AF-A0A2V7YLA8-F1
#
_cell.length_a   1.000
_cell.length_b   1.000
_cell.length_c   1.000
_cell.angle_alpha   90.00
_cell.angle_beta   90.00
_cell.angle_gamma   90.00
#
_symmetry.space_group_name_H-M   'P 1'
#
loop_
_entity.id
_entity.type
_entity.pdbx_description
1 polymer ?
#
loop_
_entity_poly.entity_id
_entity_poly.type
_entity_poly.pdbx_seq_one_letter_code
_entity_poly.pdbx_strand_id
1 'polypeptide(L)'
;MPIVQDFGWTKEIEDRLLAPIPTPLAAIEKIVAGVLQGIVAAIFVLPIAPLIMGAIPGLTFGNLPLLLLMTILSGAAFSSIGLYLGTAIAPQQIGLMFSVILAPMIMFGCAYYPWIGLQHIPAMKYAVLINPLVYVSEAMRAALTPSVPHMPSV
;
A
#
# COMPACT_ATOMS: atom_id res chain seq x y z
N MET A 1 -11.65 -21.41 -11.66
CA MET A 1 -11.96 -22.55 -10.79
C MET A 1 -11.06 -22.47 -9.55
N PRO A 2 -11.57 -21.99 -8.40
CA PRO A 2 -10.75 -21.71 -7.22
C PRO A 2 -10.08 -22.95 -6.63
N ILE A 3 -10.77 -24.10 -6.63
CA ILE A 3 -10.23 -25.41 -6.19
C ILE A 3 -8.94 -25.81 -6.93
N VAL A 4 -8.79 -25.47 -8.22
CA VAL A 4 -7.58 -25.83 -8.99
C VAL A 4 -6.36 -25.00 -8.60
N GLN A 5 -6.55 -23.78 -8.08
CA GLN A 5 -5.45 -22.96 -7.56
C GLN A 5 -5.02 -23.43 -6.16
N ASP A 6 -5.96 -23.91 -5.35
CA ASP A 6 -5.70 -24.41 -4.00
C ASP A 6 -4.96 -25.76 -3.99
N PHE A 7 -5.22 -26.63 -4.98
CA PHE A 7 -4.44 -27.85 -5.26
C PHE A 7 -3.28 -27.62 -6.25
N GLY A 8 -3.16 -26.42 -6.78
CA GLY A 8 -2.14 -26.04 -7.76
C GLY A 8 -0.82 -25.66 -7.10
N TRP A 9 -0.19 -24.59 -7.58
CA TRP A 9 1.14 -24.14 -7.14
C TRP A 9 1.22 -23.82 -5.64
N THR A 10 0.14 -23.29 -5.06
CA THR A 10 0.11 -22.81 -3.67
C THR A 10 -0.01 -23.95 -2.65
N LYS A 11 -0.55 -25.11 -3.05
CA LYS A 11 -0.76 -26.30 -2.20
C LYS A 11 -1.39 -26.01 -0.82
N GLU A 12 -2.18 -24.95 -0.69
CA GLU A 12 -2.62 -24.45 0.62
C GLU A 12 -3.54 -25.44 1.33
N ILE A 13 -4.31 -26.25 0.58
CA ILE A 13 -5.13 -27.32 1.15
C ILE A 13 -4.27 -28.50 1.61
N GLU A 14 -3.26 -28.92 0.82
CA GLU A 14 -2.34 -30.00 1.23
C GLU A 14 -1.53 -29.61 2.48
N ASP A 15 -1.08 -28.36 2.56
CA ASP A 15 -0.31 -27.86 3.71
C ASP A 15 -1.19 -27.75 4.97
N ARG A 16 -2.43 -27.25 4.84
CA ARG A 16 -3.41 -27.27 5.95
C ARG A 16 -3.84 -28.69 6.36
N LEU A 17 -3.75 -29.67 5.45
CA LEU A 17 -4.00 -31.08 5.75
C LEU A 17 -2.80 -31.77 6.42
N LEU A 18 -1.57 -31.36 6.11
CA LEU A 18 -0.33 -31.95 6.64
C LEU A 18 0.13 -31.32 7.96
N ALA A 19 -0.14 -30.02 8.18
CA ALA A 19 0.12 -29.32 9.43
C ALA A 19 -1.02 -28.32 9.70
N PRO A 20 -1.92 -28.58 10.67
CA PRO A 20 -3.00 -27.66 11.00
C PRO A 20 -2.44 -26.40 11.68
N ILE A 21 -2.03 -25.42 10.89
CA ILE A 21 -1.66 -24.10 11.36
C ILE A 21 -2.92 -23.27 11.67
N PRO A 22 -2.94 -22.48 12.76
CA PRO A 22 -4.09 -21.66 13.10
C PRO A 22 -4.28 -20.55 12.05
N THR A 23 -5.54 -20.29 11.68
CA THR A 23 -5.91 -19.24 10.70
C THR A 23 -5.31 -17.85 10.94
N PRO A 24 -5.17 -17.34 12.19
CA PRO A 24 -4.50 -16.05 12.40
C PRO A 24 -3.02 -16.06 12.02
N LEU A 25 -2.33 -17.19 12.13
CA LEU A 25 -0.91 -17.29 11.78
C LEU A 25 -0.71 -17.22 10.26
N ALA A 26 -1.59 -17.87 9.49
CA ALA A 26 -1.60 -17.76 8.03
C ALA A 26 -1.91 -16.32 7.58
N ALA A 27 -2.82 -15.62 8.28
CA ALA A 27 -3.09 -14.21 8.00
C ALA A 27 -1.85 -13.32 8.20
N ILE A 28 -1.11 -13.54 9.30
CA ILE A 28 0.15 -12.83 9.57
C ILE A 28 1.19 -13.13 8.49
N GLU A 29 1.35 -14.39 8.09
CA GLU A 29 2.26 -14.78 7.00
C GLU A 29 1.97 -14.00 5.72
N LYS A 30 0.70 -13.88 5.30
CA LYS A 30 0.32 -13.13 4.09
C LYS A 30 0.62 -11.64 4.22
N ILE A 31 0.38 -11.05 5.40
CA ILE A 31 0.72 -9.64 5.64
C ILE A 31 2.23 -9.43 5.56
N VAL A 32 3.02 -10.31 6.19
CA VAL A 32 4.49 -10.26 6.14
C VAL A 32 5.00 -10.44 4.71
N ALA A 33 4.44 -11.39 3.95
CA ALA A 33 4.80 -11.59 2.55
C ALA A 33 4.53 -10.33 1.70
N GLY A 34 3.39 -9.68 1.91
CA GLY A 34 3.06 -8.42 1.24
C GLY A 34 3.99 -7.25 1.63
N VAL A 35 4.38 -7.16 2.91
CA VAL A 35 5.39 -6.19 3.36
C VAL A 35 6.74 -6.44 2.70
N LEU A 36 7.21 -7.69 2.67
CA LEU A 36 8.47 -8.06 2.02
C LEU A 36 8.45 -7.75 0.52
N GLN A 37 7.34 -8.03 -0.17
CA GLN A 37 7.16 -7.66 -1.56
C GLN A 37 7.25 -6.13 -1.75
N GLY A 38 6.64 -5.35 -0.84
CA GLY A 38 6.74 -3.89 -0.84
C GLY A 38 8.17 -3.37 -0.64
N ILE A 39 8.95 -4.01 0.23
CA ILE A 39 10.37 -3.69 0.44
C ILE A 39 11.17 -3.98 -0.83
N VAL A 40 10.98 -5.15 -1.44
CA VAL A 40 11.65 -5.49 -2.71
C VAL A 40 11.28 -4.48 -3.79
N ALA A 41 10.01 -4.12 -3.92
CA ALA A 41 9.57 -3.09 -4.86
C ALA A 41 10.25 -1.73 -4.60
N ALA A 42 10.32 -1.28 -3.35
CA ALA A 42 10.97 -0.03 -2.98
C ALA A 42 12.47 -0.02 -3.32
N ILE A 43 13.18 -1.14 -3.14
CA ILE A 43 14.60 -1.28 -3.51
C ILE A 43 14.81 -1.04 -5.01
N PHE A 44 13.88 -1.45 -5.87
CA PHE A 44 13.98 -1.21 -7.31
C PHE A 44 13.44 0.17 -7.72
N VAL A 45 12.33 0.61 -7.14
CA VAL A 45 11.65 1.85 -7.54
C VAL A 45 12.43 3.09 -7.10
N LEU A 46 12.97 3.13 -5.87
CA LEU A 46 13.65 4.31 -5.34
C LEU A 46 14.91 4.71 -6.15
N PRO A 47 15.77 3.77 -6.62
CA PRO A 47 16.88 4.12 -7.51
C PRO A 47 16.45 4.54 -8.93
N ILE A 48 15.34 3.97 -9.44
CA ILE A 48 14.82 4.28 -10.77
C ILE A 48 14.13 5.65 -10.78
N ALA A 49 13.48 6.05 -9.69
CA ALA A 49 12.76 7.32 -9.59
C ALA A 49 13.58 8.54 -10.01
N PRO A 50 14.82 8.78 -9.52
CA PRO A 50 15.61 9.93 -9.95
C PRO A 50 16.12 9.83 -11.40
N LEU A 51 16.21 8.62 -11.97
CA LEU A 51 16.58 8.44 -13.38
C LEU A 51 15.47 8.92 -14.32
N ILE A 52 14.20 8.77 -13.92
CA ILE A 52 13.03 9.14 -14.74
C ILE A 52 12.56 10.56 -14.41
N MET A 53 12.48 10.91 -13.12
CA MET A 53 11.88 12.16 -12.63
C MET A 53 12.89 13.29 -12.40
N GLY A 54 14.20 13.01 -12.53
CA GLY A 54 15.26 13.95 -12.19
C GLY A 54 15.64 13.91 -10.71
N ALA A 55 16.54 14.81 -10.29
CA ALA A 55 17.07 14.81 -8.92
C ALA A 55 15.96 15.01 -7.88
N ILE A 56 15.87 14.07 -6.92
CA ILE A 56 14.91 14.10 -5.80
C ILE A 56 15.65 14.61 -4.56
N PRO A 57 15.42 15.85 -4.10
CA PRO A 57 16.22 16.46 -3.03
C PRO A 57 16.21 15.69 -1.71
N GLY A 58 15.07 15.08 -1.37
CA GLY A 58 14.91 14.32 -0.12
C GLY A 58 15.36 12.86 -0.20
N LEU A 59 15.79 12.36 -1.37
CA LEU A 59 16.31 11.00 -1.50
C LEU A 59 17.78 10.96 -1.05
N THR A 60 17.99 11.05 0.27
CA THR A 60 19.30 11.03 0.91
C THR A 60 19.39 9.88 1.91
N PHE A 61 20.60 9.46 2.26
CA PHE A 61 20.82 8.44 3.29
C PHE A 61 20.23 8.83 4.67
N GLY A 62 20.05 10.13 4.95
CA GLY A 62 19.41 10.61 6.18
C GLY A 62 17.92 10.30 6.27
N ASN A 63 17.21 10.27 5.13
CA ASN A 63 15.78 9.97 5.08
C ASN A 63 15.48 8.48 4.88
N LEU A 64 16.51 7.65 4.69
CA LEU A 64 16.37 6.22 4.46
C LEU A 64 15.63 5.48 5.60
N PRO A 65 15.87 5.76 6.90
CA PRO A 65 15.11 5.13 7.98
C PRO A 65 13.62 5.46 7.92
N LEU A 66 13.28 6.71 7.57
CA LEU A 66 11.90 7.16 7.43
C LEU A 66 11.23 6.46 6.23
N LEU A 67 11.92 6.36 5.09
CA LEU A 67 11.41 5.64 3.91
C LEU A 67 11.17 4.16 4.22
N LEU A 68 12.09 3.50 4.92
CA LEU A 68 11.94 2.09 5.30
C LEU A 68 10.76 1.90 6.26
N LEU A 69 10.63 2.77 7.26
CA LEU A 69 9.49 2.76 8.17
C LEU A 69 8.16 2.96 7.42
N MET A 70 8.11 3.92 6.50
CA MET A 70 6.95 4.19 5.64
C MET A 70 6.60 2.97 4.79
N THR A 71 7.58 2.31 4.18
CA THR A 71 7.36 1.09 3.38
C THR A 71 6.81 -0.05 4.23
N ILE A 72 7.32 -0.25 5.45
CA ILE A 72 6.80 -1.29 6.36
C ILE A 72 5.37 -0.98 6.79
N LEU A 73 5.09 0.24 7.24
CA LEU A 73 3.77 0.63 7.73
C LEU A 73 2.71 0.61 6.62
N SER A 74 3.03 1.20 5.46
CA SER A 74 2.14 1.18 4.30
C SER A 74 1.96 -0.25 3.77
N GLY A 75 3.04 -1.02 3.66
CA GLY A 75 2.99 -2.43 3.27
C GLY A 75 2.07 -3.24 4.19
N ALA A 76 2.18 -3.07 5.51
CA ALA A 76 1.36 -3.79 6.47
C ALA A 76 -0.12 -3.37 6.38
N ALA A 77 -0.38 -2.06 6.27
CA ALA A 77 -1.74 -1.53 6.13
C ALA A 77 -2.42 -2.02 4.85
N PHE A 78 -1.77 -1.87 3.70
CA PHE A 78 -2.34 -2.29 2.41
C PHE A 78 -2.41 -3.81 2.26
N SER A 79 -1.48 -4.57 2.83
CA SER A 79 -1.57 -6.03 2.84
C SER A 79 -2.73 -6.52 3.71
N SER A 80 -2.99 -5.85 4.84
CA SER A 80 -4.14 -6.15 5.70
C SER A 80 -5.46 -5.84 5.00
N ILE A 81 -5.55 -4.69 4.31
CA ILE A 81 -6.72 -4.33 3.50
C ILE A 81 -6.90 -5.32 2.34
N GLY A 82 -5.82 -5.67 1.65
CA GLY A 82 -5.84 -6.64 0.55
C GLY A 82 -6.31 -8.03 1.01
N LEU A 83 -5.85 -8.48 2.18
CA LEU A 83 -6.28 -9.74 2.79
C LEU A 83 -7.77 -9.70 3.17
N TYR A 84 -8.22 -8.59 3.78
CA TYR A 84 -9.63 -8.40 4.09
C TYR A 84 -10.50 -8.43 2.82
N LEU A 85 -10.13 -7.68 1.79
CA LEU A 85 -10.86 -7.66 0.52
C LEU A 85 -10.84 -9.03 -0.17
N GLY A 86 -9.70 -9.73 -0.13
CA GLY A 86 -9.54 -11.07 -0.70
C GLY A 86 -10.40 -12.14 -0.01
N THR A 87 -10.75 -11.93 1.26
CA THR A 87 -11.62 -12.86 2.03
C THR A 87 -13.10 -12.44 2.02
N ALA A 88 -13.40 -11.15 1.86
CA ALA A 88 -14.75 -10.62 1.85
C ALA A 88 -15.45 -10.70 0.48
N ILE A 89 -14.68 -10.77 -0.62
CA ILE A 89 -15.21 -10.72 -1.99
C ILE A 89 -15.23 -12.11 -2.61
N ALA A 90 -16.31 -12.44 -3.33
CA ALA A 90 -16.42 -13.68 -4.08
C ALA A 90 -15.31 -13.78 -5.17
N PRO A 91 -14.62 -14.92 -5.31
CA PRO A 91 -13.49 -15.07 -6.24
C PRO A 91 -13.82 -14.71 -7.70
N GLN A 92 -15.07 -14.88 -8.12
CA GLN A 92 -15.53 -14.59 -9.48
C GLN A 92 -15.52 -13.09 -9.81
N GLN A 93 -15.66 -12.23 -8.79
CA GLN A 93 -15.77 -10.78 -8.95
C GLN A 93 -14.56 -10.02 -8.39
N ILE A 94 -13.55 -10.75 -7.90
CA ILE A 94 -12.40 -10.17 -7.20
C ILE A 94 -11.71 -9.09 -8.04
N GLY A 95 -11.38 -9.36 -9.30
CA GLY A 95 -10.71 -8.37 -10.17
C GLY A 95 -11.53 -7.09 -10.40
N LEU A 96 -12.84 -7.23 -10.56
CA LEU A 96 -13.75 -6.08 -10.77
C LEU A 96 -13.88 -5.26 -9.48
N MET A 97 -14.10 -5.92 -8.35
CA MET A 97 -14.20 -5.25 -7.04
C MET A 97 -12.89 -4.56 -6.65
N PHE A 98 -11.73 -5.20 -6.86
CA PHE A 98 -10.42 -4.58 -6.65
C PHE A 98 -10.28 -3.32 -7.50
N SER A 99 -10.68 -3.34 -8.78
CA SER A 99 -10.61 -2.17 -9.65
C SER A 99 -11.52 -1.03 -9.17
N VAL A 100 -12.76 -1.37 -8.78
CA VAL A 100 -13.76 -0.41 -8.26
C VAL A 100 -13.33 0.22 -6.94
N ILE A 101 -12.58 -0.49 -6.10
CA ILE A 101 -12.09 0.02 -4.82
C ILE A 101 -10.77 0.79 -4.99
N LEU A 102 -9.81 0.24 -5.74
CA LEU A 102 -8.49 0.85 -5.88
C LEU A 102 -8.51 2.13 -6.71
N ALA A 103 -9.34 2.22 -7.76
CA ALA A 103 -9.42 3.42 -8.60
C ALA A 103 -9.81 4.70 -7.80
N PRO A 104 -10.92 4.74 -7.04
CA PRO A 104 -11.24 5.91 -6.21
C PRO A 104 -10.23 6.10 -5.08
N MET A 105 -9.66 5.02 -4.54
CA MET A 105 -8.61 5.12 -3.53
C MET A 105 -7.37 5.85 -4.07
N ILE A 106 -6.92 5.56 -5.29
CA ILE A 106 -5.78 6.25 -5.90
C ILE A 106 -6.14 7.71 -6.23
N MET A 107 -7.32 7.95 -6.81
CA MET A 107 -7.78 9.30 -7.18
C MET A 107 -7.91 10.23 -5.97
N PHE A 108 -8.43 9.71 -4.85
CA PHE A 108 -8.63 10.46 -3.62
C PHE A 108 -7.48 10.30 -2.61
N GLY A 109 -6.41 9.62 -3.00
CA GLY A 109 -5.25 9.34 -2.15
C GLY A 109 -4.25 10.48 -2.05
N CYS A 110 -4.54 11.67 -2.58
CA CYS A 110 -3.62 12.81 -2.64
C CYS A 110 -2.26 12.45 -3.29
N ALA A 111 -2.23 11.49 -4.22
CA ALA A 111 -1.03 11.12 -4.96
C ALA A 111 -0.68 12.17 -6.04
N TYR A 112 -1.71 12.67 -6.74
CA TYR A 112 -1.56 13.63 -7.84
C TYR A 112 -1.63 15.09 -7.43
N TYR A 113 -2.13 15.38 -6.23
CA TYR A 113 -2.29 16.74 -5.71
C TYR A 113 -2.04 16.73 -4.20
N PRO A 114 -1.63 17.87 -3.61
CA PRO A 114 -1.44 17.95 -2.18
C PRO A 114 -2.75 18.14 -1.43
N TRP A 115 -2.85 17.55 -0.24
CA TRP A 115 -4.04 17.66 0.61
C TRP A 115 -4.39 19.12 0.93
N ILE A 116 -3.37 19.97 1.07
CA ILE A 116 -3.58 21.41 1.29
C ILE A 116 -4.25 22.10 0.10
N GLY A 117 -4.16 21.54 -1.12
CA GLY A 117 -4.87 22.03 -2.30
C GLY A 117 -6.39 21.91 -2.19
N LEU A 118 -6.91 21.01 -1.34
CA LEU A 118 -8.34 20.83 -1.10
C LEU A 118 -8.97 21.88 -0.18
N GLN A 119 -8.23 22.92 0.23
CA GLN A 119 -8.71 23.98 1.12
C GLN A 119 -10.03 24.64 0.66
N HIS A 120 -10.24 24.78 -0.65
CA HIS A 120 -11.43 25.40 -1.23
C HIS A 120 -12.67 24.48 -1.22
N ILE A 121 -12.50 23.19 -0.90
CA ILE A 121 -13.57 22.17 -0.86
C ILE A 121 -13.48 21.41 0.48
N PRO A 122 -13.92 22.01 1.60
CA PRO A 122 -13.70 21.48 2.94
C PRO A 122 -14.33 20.11 3.17
N ALA A 123 -15.52 19.85 2.59
CA ALA A 123 -16.14 18.53 2.69
C ALA A 123 -15.24 17.42 2.12
N MET A 124 -14.64 17.68 0.96
CA MET A 124 -13.73 16.75 0.31
C MET A 124 -12.42 16.60 1.08
N LYS A 125 -11.89 17.70 1.59
CA LYS A 125 -10.66 17.74 2.41
C LYS A 125 -10.72 16.80 3.61
N TYR A 126 -11.86 16.70 4.27
CA TYR A 126 -12.05 15.77 5.39
C TYR A 126 -12.44 14.36 4.93
N ALA A 127 -13.22 14.22 3.87
CA ALA A 127 -13.62 12.91 3.35
C ALA A 127 -12.41 12.05 2.93
N VAL A 128 -11.40 12.65 2.30
CA VAL A 128 -10.20 11.92 1.85
C VAL A 128 -9.36 11.37 3.01
N LEU A 129 -9.49 11.88 4.24
CA LEU A 129 -8.71 11.41 5.40
C LEU A 129 -9.04 9.98 5.83
N ILE A 130 -10.16 9.43 5.37
CA ILE A 130 -10.52 8.02 5.57
C ILE A 130 -9.57 7.10 4.78
N ASN A 131 -9.04 7.61 3.66
CA ASN A 131 -8.20 6.85 2.77
C ASN A 131 -6.76 6.75 3.29
N PRO A 132 -6.25 5.54 3.62
CA PRO A 132 -4.91 5.37 4.15
C PRO A 132 -3.81 5.83 3.16
N LEU A 133 -4.11 5.85 1.86
CA LEU A 133 -3.18 6.30 0.83
C LEU A 133 -2.83 7.79 0.95
N VAL A 134 -3.71 8.60 1.56
CA VAL A 134 -3.43 10.03 1.81
C VAL A 134 -2.23 10.19 2.74
N TYR A 135 -2.20 9.44 3.84
CA TYR A 135 -1.09 9.53 4.81
C TYR A 135 0.23 9.08 4.19
N VAL A 136 0.21 8.03 3.37
CA VAL A 136 1.41 7.54 2.69
C VAL A 136 1.91 8.57 1.68
N SER A 137 1.01 9.12 0.85
CA SER A 137 1.38 10.12 -0.17
C SER A 137 1.91 11.42 0.44
N GLU A 138 1.25 11.94 1.48
CA GLU A 138 1.68 13.16 2.18
C GLU A 138 2.99 12.95 2.93
N ALA A 139 3.18 11.80 3.58
CA ALA A 139 4.42 11.51 4.29
C ALA A 139 5.61 11.30 3.35
N MET A 140 5.40 10.61 2.21
CA MET A 140 6.43 10.51 1.17
C MET A 140 6.75 11.89 0.59
N ARG A 141 5.75 12.76 0.40
CA ARG A 141 5.97 14.13 -0.08
C ARG A 141 6.78 14.95 0.92
N ALA A 142 6.47 14.88 2.20
CA ALA A 142 7.22 15.55 3.25
C ALA A 142 8.68 15.05 3.33
N ALA A 143 8.91 13.74 3.14
CA ALA A 143 10.24 13.14 3.21
C ALA A 143 11.10 13.40 1.97
N LEU A 144 10.53 13.28 0.76
CA LEU A 144 11.27 13.28 -0.50
C LEU A 144 11.27 14.65 -1.20
N THR A 145 10.24 15.46 -0.96
CA THR A 145 10.01 16.73 -1.66
C THR A 145 9.50 17.80 -0.69
N PRO A 146 10.31 18.19 0.32
CA PRO A 146 9.88 19.13 1.37
C PRO A 146 9.53 20.54 0.83
N SER A 147 9.98 20.88 -0.38
CA SER A 147 9.63 22.14 -1.05
C SER A 147 8.19 22.19 -1.56
N VAL A 148 7.51 21.05 -1.69
CA VAL A 148 6.14 20.97 -2.18
C VAL A 148 5.17 21.05 -0.99
N PRO A 149 4.09 21.84 -1.09
CA PRO A 149 3.11 21.92 -0.01
C PRO A 149 2.58 20.53 0.38
N HIS A 150 2.59 20.23 1.67
CA HIS A 150 2.10 18.96 2.23
C HIS A 150 1.32 19.23 3.53
N MET A 151 0.71 18.20 4.10
CA MET A 151 0.08 18.28 5.42
C MET A 151 1.06 18.83 6.47
N PRO A 152 0.57 19.63 7.45
CA PRO A 152 1.44 20.13 8.52
C PRO A 152 2.13 18.99 9.25
N SER A 153 3.46 19.00 9.30
CA SER A 153 4.23 18.17 10.22
C SER A 153 4.18 18.84 11.60
N VAL A 154 3.86 18.06 12.63
CA VAL A 154 3.99 18.48 14.04
C VAL A 154 5.42 18.83 14.40
#